data_AF-Q5ZAS5-F1
#
_entry.id   AF-Q5ZAS5-F1
#
_cell.length_a   1.000
_cell.length_b   1.000
_cell.length_c   1.000
_cell.angle_alpha   90.00
_cell.angle_beta   90.00
_cell.angle_gamma   90.00
#
_symmetry.space_group_name_H-M   'P 1'
#
loop_
_entity.id
_entity.type
_entity.pdbx_description
1 polymer ?
#
loop_
_entity_poly.entity_id
_entity_poly.type
_entity_poly.pdbx_seq_one_letter_code
_entity_poly.pdbx_strand_id
1 'polypeptide(L)' 'MAEVGNYLATSFLAHSDKRVIMVPYHFGEHYILFLVYPMDQTVVVLDPADYDKDAYMKFLCLLNFYAC' A
#
# COMPACT_ATOMS: atom_id res chain seq x y z
N MET A 1 6.92 2.50 -10.03
CA MET A 1 5.99 3.47 -9.37
C MET A 1 4.55 3.19 -9.76
N ALA A 2 4.16 3.28 -11.05
CA ALA A 2 2.79 2.95 -11.49
C ALA A 2 2.37 1.49 -11.20
N GLU A 3 3.32 0.55 -11.27
CA GLU A 3 3.03 -0.88 -11.08
C GLU A 3 2.57 -1.23 -9.65
N VAL A 4 3.21 -0.68 -8.61
CA VAL A 4 2.79 -0.95 -7.23
C VAL A 4 1.48 -0.25 -6.87
N GLY A 5 1.26 0.97 -7.39
CA GLY A 5 -0.01 1.68 -7.21
C GLY A 5 -1.16 0.91 -7.84
N ASN A 6 -0.96 0.39 -9.06
CA ASN A 6 -1.95 -0.46 -9.74
C ASN A 6 -2.20 -1.77 -9.00
N TYR A 7 -1.16 -2.41 -8.46
CA TYR A 7 -1.30 -3.61 -7.66
C TYR A 7 -2.13 -3.36 -6.39
N LEU A 8 -1.83 -2.28 -5.67
CA LEU A 8 -2.57 -1.89 -4.47
C LEU A 8 -4.02 -1.49 -4.80
N ALA A 9 -4.24 -0.72 -5.86
CA ALA A 9 -5.57 -0.32 -6.30
C ALA A 9 -6.42 -1.53 -6.75
N THR A 10 -5.82 -2.47 -7.48
CA THR A 10 -6.51 -3.71 -7.88
C THR A 10 -6.89 -4.53 -6.65
N SER A 11 -5.98 -4.67 -5.69
CA SER A 11 -6.23 -5.38 -4.42
C SER A 11 -7.35 -4.71 -3.62
N PHE A 12 -7.35 -3.38 -3.56
CA PHE A 12 -8.41 -2.58 -2.93
C PHE A 12 -9.77 -2.82 -3.60
N LEU A 13 -9.85 -2.70 -4.93
CA LEU A 13 -11.11 -2.82 -5.65
C LEU A 13 -11.70 -4.24 -5.54
N ALA A 14 -10.85 -5.27 -5.65
CA ALA A 14 -11.26 -6.67 -5.60
C ALA A 14 -11.76 -7.13 -4.21
N HIS A 15 -11.35 -6.44 -3.14
CA HIS A 15 -11.64 -6.82 -1.75
C HIS A 15 -12.20 -5.66 -0.92
N SER A 16 -12.87 -4.71 -1.59
CA SER A 16 -13.44 -3.51 -0.96
C SER A 16 -14.52 -3.81 0.09
N ASP A 17 -15.06 -5.04 0.10
CA ASP A 17 -16.00 -5.54 1.10
C ASP A 17 -15.32 -5.98 2.41
N LYS A 18 -13.99 -6.09 2.43
CA LYS A 18 -13.23 -6.54 3.62
C LYS A 18 -12.88 -5.37 4.53
N ARG A 19 -12.84 -5.65 5.83
CA ARG A 19 -12.43 -4.67 6.85
C ARG A 19 -10.95 -4.29 6.75
N VAL A 20 -10.12 -5.26 6.39
CA VAL A 20 -8.68 -5.09 6.20
C VAL A 20 -8.22 -6.03 5.08
N ILE A 21 -7.28 -5.56 4.27
CA ILE A 21 -6.64 -6.32 3.20
C ILE A 21 -5.15 -6.34 3.50
N MET A 22 -4.56 -7.54 3.45
CA MET A 22 -3.12 -7.75 3.62
C MET A 22 -2.50 -7.92 2.23
N VAL A 23 -1.65 -7.00 1.82
CA VAL A 23 -1.05 -6.98 0.49
C VAL A 23 0.48 -7.08 0.61
N PRO A 24 1.07 -8.28 0.46
CA PRO A 24 2.52 -8.45 0.50
C PRO A 24 3.17 -7.90 -0.77
N TYR A 25 4.34 -7.29 -0.64
CA TYR A 25 5.08 -6.74 -1.77
C TYR A 25 6.58 -6.97 -1.62
N HIS A 26 7.24 -7.37 -2.69
CA HIS A 26 8.69 -7.52 -2.72
C HIS A 26 9.32 -6.17 -3.02
N PHE A 27 10.08 -5.62 -2.07
CA PHE A 27 10.67 -4.29 -2.16
C PHE A 27 12.17 -4.35 -1.88
N GLY A 28 13.00 -4.09 -2.90
CA GLY A 28 14.44 -4.30 -2.79
C GLY A 28 14.76 -5.79 -2.61
N GLU A 29 15.29 -6.16 -1.45
CA GLU A 29 15.78 -7.51 -1.12
C GLU A 29 14.93 -8.21 -0.03
N HIS A 30 13.79 -7.63 0.36
CA HIS A 30 12.90 -8.18 1.38
C HIS A 30 11.43 -7.94 1.07
N TYR A 31 10.55 -8.60 1.80
CA TYR A 31 9.11 -8.39 1.71
C TYR A 31 8.64 -7.35 2.72
N ILE A 32 7.76 -6.47 2.26
CA ILE A 32 6.97 -5.57 3.09
C ILE A 32 5.50 -5.98 3.03
N LEU A 33 4.72 -5.53 4.01
CA LEU A 33 3.28 -5.76 4.04
C LEU A 33 2.52 -4.44 4.10
N PHE A 34 1.61 -4.23 3.15
CA PHE A 34 0.61 -3.18 3.25
C PHE A 34 -0.64 -3.73 3.95
N LEU A 35 -1.05 -3.08 5.04
CA LEU A 35 -2.36 -3.25 5.64
C LEU A 35 -3.26 -2.13 5.13
N VAL A 36 -4.21 -2.48 4.27
CA VAL A 36 -5.15 -1.54 3.69
C VAL A 36 -6.47 -1.65 4.45
N TYR A 37 -6.97 -0.53 4.96
CA TYR A 37 -8.25 -0.40 5.63
C TYR A 37 -9.20 0.37 4.71
N PRO A 38 -10.02 -0.31 3.88
CA PRO A 38 -10.76 0.36 2.82
C PRO A 38 -11.79 1.37 3.34
N MET A 39 -12.43 1.04 4.47
CA MET A 39 -13.44 1.88 5.12
C MET A 39 -12.84 3.17 5.71
N ASP A 40 -11.63 3.06 6.26
CA ASP A 40 -10.93 4.17 6.93
C ASP A 40 -10.00 4.93 5.98
N GLN A 41 -9.95 4.52 4.70
CA GLN A 41 -9.04 5.02 3.67
C GLN A 41 -7.58 5.11 4.15
N THR A 42 -7.18 4.16 4.99
CA THR A 42 -5.88 4.16 5.66
C THR A 42 -5.02 3.01 5.17
N VAL A 43 -3.73 3.27 5.00
CA VAL A 43 -2.74 2.25 4.66
C VAL A 43 -1.61 2.30 5.67
N VAL A 44 -1.32 1.16 6.28
CA VAL A 44 -0.16 0.97 7.16
C VAL A 44 0.87 0.14 6.41
N VAL A 45 2.13 0.59 6.41
CA VAL A 45 3.25 -0.15 5.85
C VAL A 45 4.01 -0.80 7.00
N LEU A 46 4.15 -2.11 6.94
CA LEU A 46 5.03 -2.88 7.82
C LEU A 46 6.28 -3.24 7.02
N ASP A 47 7.39 -2.58 7.34
CA ASP A 47 8.69 -2.84 6.75
C ASP A 47 9.68 -3.29 7.84
N PRO A 48 10.16 -4.55 7.82
CA PRO A 48 11.12 -5.04 8.80
C PRO A 48 12.53 -4.42 8.65
N ALA A 49 12.86 -3.87 7.49
CA ALA A 49 14.16 -3.24 7.23
C ALA A 49 14.16 -1.73 7.52
N ASP A 50 13.02 -1.16 7.94
CA ASP A 50 12.86 0.24 8.37
C ASP A 50 13.48 1.24 7.37
N TYR A 51 13.18 1.06 6.08
CA TYR A 51 13.58 2.01 5.04
C TYR A 51 12.94 3.39 5.29
N ASP A 52 13.58 4.43 4.72
CA ASP A 52 13.11 5.81 4.86
C ASP A 52 11.65 5.94 4.41
N LYS A 53 10.86 6.70 5.18
CA LYS A 53 9.45 7.01 4.90
C LYS A 53 9.24 7.59 3.49
N ASP A 54 10.22 8.35 3.00
CA ASP A 54 10.19 8.94 1.66
C ASP A 54 10.18 7.88 0.54
N ALA A 55 10.69 6.68 0.80
CA ALA A 55 10.61 5.57 -0.13
C ALA A 55 9.17 5.09 -0.32
N TYR A 56 8.35 5.09 0.75
CA TYR A 56 6.96 4.61 0.69
C TYR A 56 5.95 5.67 0.27
N MET A 57 6.20 6.96 0.57
CA MET A 57 5.29 8.05 0.18
C MET A 57 5.07 8.09 -1.34
N LYS A 58 6.06 7.68 -2.14
CA LYS A 58 5.95 7.52 -3.59
C LYS A 58 4.90 6.48 -4.02
N PHE A 59 4.55 5.54 -3.16
CA PHE A 59 3.54 4.51 -3.39
C PHE A 59 2.16 4.92 -2.86
N LEU A 60 2.14 5.57 -1.70
CA LEU A 60 0.90 5.96 -1.01
C LEU A 60 0.18 7.14 -1.68
N CYS A 61 0.91 8.05 -2.36
CA CYS A 61 0.29 9.09 -3.19
C CYS A 61 -0.60 8.52 -4.32
N LEU A 62 -0.41 7.26 -4.73
CA LEU A 62 -1.24 6.63 -5.77
C LEU A 62 -2.58 6.10 -5.23
N LEU A 63 -2.68 5.87 -3.92
CA LEU A 63 -3.92 5.40 -3.27
C LEU A 63 -4.78 6.55 -2.76
N ASN A 64 -4.16 7.70 -2.47
CA ASN A 64 -4.90 8.90 -2.12
C ASN A 64 -5.41 9.57 -3.41
N PHE A 65 -6.63 9.22 -3.84
CA PHE A 65 -7.25 9.80 -5.03
C PHE A 65 -7.44 11.34 -4.96
N TYR A 66 -7.19 12.01 -3.84
CA TYR A 66 -7.23 13.47 -3.73
C TYR A 66 -6.30 13.99 -2.61
N ALA A 67 -5.03 14.25 -2.91
CA ALA A 67 -4.21 15.36 -2.36
C ALA A 67 -2.75 15.11 -2.73
N CYS A 68 -2.39 15.52 -3.95
CA CYS A 68 -1.03 15.93 -4.26
C CYS A 68 -0.98 17.46 -4.15
#